data_AF-A0A3L7ISB8-F1
#
_entry.id   AF-A0A3L7ISB8-F1
#
_cell.length_a   1.000
_cell.length_b   1.000
_cell.length_c   1.000
_cell.angle_alpha   90.00
_cell.angle_beta   90.00
_cell.angle_gamma   90.00
#
_symmetry.space_group_name_H-M   'P 1'
#
loop_
_entity.id
_entity.type
_entity.pdbx_description
1 polymer ?
#
loop_
_entity_poly.entity_id
_entity_poly.type
_entity_poly.pdbx_seq_one_letter_code
_entity_poly.pdbx_strand_id
1 'polypeptide(L)'
;MPDLSNFTKPLEWEVTHSASQVPIAVIRKLKLGPGQVLYFRAVTWNADVRKRELIGYWGSLAEATQNVYGLYERKLPPQKLASSGSTWREPLPLTKPKAPPAG
;
A
#
# COMPACT_ATOMS: atom_id res chain seq x y z
N MET A 1 16.85 -31.57 13.92
CA MET A 1 16.74 -30.64 12.78
C MET A 1 17.14 -29.27 13.29
N PRO A 2 18.02 -28.51 12.61
CA PRO A 2 18.34 -27.16 13.07
C PRO A 2 17.12 -26.24 12.93
N ASP A 3 16.93 -25.43 13.95
CA ASP A 3 15.86 -24.44 14.08
C ASP A 3 16.06 -23.31 13.06
N LEU A 4 15.09 -23.13 12.17
CA LEU A 4 15.14 -22.11 11.12
C LEU A 4 14.74 -20.71 11.63
N SER A 5 14.53 -20.52 12.95
CA SER A 5 14.14 -19.27 13.64
C SER A 5 14.98 -18.01 13.35
N ASN A 6 16.07 -18.12 12.60
CA ASN A 6 16.69 -16.97 11.90
C ASN A 6 15.86 -16.48 10.68
N PHE A 7 14.55 -16.78 10.66
CA PHE A 7 13.57 -16.38 9.67
C PHE A 7 13.50 -14.85 9.58
N THR A 8 14.10 -14.28 8.53
CA THR A 8 13.78 -12.93 8.05
C THR A 8 12.27 -12.85 7.82
N LYS A 9 11.51 -12.33 8.79
CA LYS A 9 10.09 -12.08 8.61
C LYS A 9 9.93 -10.92 7.61
N PRO A 10 9.03 -11.05 6.61
CA PRO A 10 8.73 -9.93 5.72
C PRO A 10 8.19 -8.76 6.54
N LEU A 11 8.67 -7.56 6.24
CA LEU A 11 8.20 -6.33 6.88
C LEU A 11 6.98 -5.83 6.11
N GLU A 12 5.82 -5.91 6.76
CA GLU A 12 4.52 -5.56 6.18
C GLU A 12 3.82 -4.50 7.02
N TRP A 13 3.06 -3.62 6.37
CA TRP A 13 2.22 -2.62 6.99
C TRP A 13 0.81 -2.72 6.41
N GLU A 14 -0.19 -2.75 7.27
CA GLU A 14 -1.58 -2.57 6.87
C GLU A 14 -1.90 -1.08 6.79
N VAL A 15 -2.58 -0.68 5.73
CA VAL A 15 -3.04 0.69 5.54
C VAL A 15 -4.52 0.73 5.85
N THR A 16 -4.92 1.49 6.85
CA THR A 16 -6.32 1.67 7.25
C THR A 16 -6.84 3.03 6.83
N HIS A 17 -8.14 3.17 6.57
CA HIS A 17 -8.77 4.45 6.27
C HIS A 17 -10.03 4.60 7.12
N SER A 18 -10.32 5.80 7.63
CA SER A 18 -11.47 6.05 8.53
C SER A 18 -12.82 5.70 7.90
N ALA A 19 -12.95 5.83 6.58
CA ALA A 19 -14.14 5.44 5.82
C ALA A 19 -14.30 3.91 5.60
N SER A 20 -13.33 3.10 6.04
CA SER A 20 -13.31 1.64 5.88
C SER A 20 -13.29 0.94 7.24
N GLN A 21 -14.04 -0.16 7.38
CA GLN A 21 -13.99 -1.01 8.58
C GLN A 21 -12.84 -2.03 8.56
N VAL A 22 -12.25 -2.25 7.40
CA VAL A 22 -11.11 -3.16 7.18
C VAL A 22 -9.94 -2.36 6.59
N PRO A 23 -8.69 -2.86 6.65
CA PRO A 23 -7.61 -2.24 5.93
C PRO A 23 -7.94 -2.10 4.44
N ILE A 24 -7.41 -1.06 3.81
CA ILE A 24 -7.61 -0.77 2.39
C ILE A 24 -6.48 -1.35 1.53
N ALA A 25 -5.30 -1.56 2.12
CA ALA A 25 -4.15 -2.14 1.45
C ALA A 25 -3.17 -2.79 2.43
N VAL A 26 -2.23 -3.54 1.88
CA VAL A 26 -1.02 -4.02 2.57
C VAL A 26 0.21 -3.57 1.77
N ILE A 27 1.18 -2.96 2.44
CA ILE A 27 2.48 -2.57 1.86
C ILE A 27 3.55 -3.52 2.38
N ARG A 28 4.40 -4.01 1.48
CA ARG A 28 5.52 -4.91 1.83
C ARG A 28 6.85 -4.32 1.40
N LYS A 29 7.84 -4.38 2.30
CA LYS A 29 9.23 -4.03 1.96
C LYS A 29 9.90 -5.20 1.24
N LEU A 30 10.41 -4.95 0.05
CA LEU A 30 11.10 -5.95 -0.77
C LEU A 30 12.48 -5.42 -1.17
N LYS A 31 13.48 -6.30 -1.18
CA LYS A 31 14.76 -6.06 -1.85
C LYS A 31 14.85 -7.03 -3.03
N LEU A 32 14.99 -6.50 -4.24
CA LEU A 32 14.86 -7.30 -5.46
C LEU A 32 16.02 -7.06 -6.43
N GLY A 33 16.30 -8.06 -7.26
CA GLY A 33 17.37 -8.05 -8.26
C GLY A 33 18.79 -8.14 -7.68
N PRO A 34 19.80 -8.26 -8.56
CA PRO A 34 21.22 -8.37 -8.16
C PRO A 34 21.71 -7.15 -7.37
N GLY A 35 21.10 -5.97 -7.59
CA GLY A 35 21.39 -4.75 -6.85
C GLY A 35 20.69 -4.60 -5.50
N GLN A 36 19.90 -5.59 -5.05
CA GLN A 36 19.12 -5.51 -3.80
C GLN A 36 18.28 -4.22 -3.70
N VAL A 37 17.72 -3.79 -4.84
CA VAL A 37 17.01 -2.52 -4.96
C VAL A 37 15.79 -2.56 -4.05
N LEU A 38 15.62 -1.50 -3.25
CA LEU A 38 14.52 -1.39 -2.32
C LEU A 38 13.22 -0.99 -3.03
N TYR A 39 12.16 -1.73 -2.71
CA TYR A 39 10.79 -1.48 -3.16
C TYR A 39 9.81 -1.57 -2.00
N PHE A 40 8.76 -0.77 -2.10
CA PHE A 40 7.56 -0.88 -1.28
C PHE A 40 6.40 -1.27 -2.19
N ARG A 41 6.02 -2.55 -2.14
CA ARG A 41 4.94 -3.11 -2.96
C ARG A 41 3.62 -2.98 -2.23
N ALA A 42 2.67 -2.23 -2.76
CA ALA A 42 1.32 -2.15 -2.21
C ALA A 42 0.35 -3.03 -2.99
N VAL A 43 -0.50 -3.75 -2.26
CA VAL A 43 -1.60 -4.55 -2.80
C VAL A 43 -2.90 -4.19 -2.10
N THR A 44 -4.04 -4.43 -2.74
CA THR A 44 -5.35 -4.30 -2.09
C THR A 44 -5.43 -5.24 -0.88
N TRP A 45 -6.21 -4.86 0.12
CA TRP A 45 -6.50 -5.75 1.23
C TRP A 45 -7.56 -6.79 0.83
N ASN A 46 -7.32 -8.03 1.24
CA ASN A 46 -8.29 -9.11 1.23
C ASN A 46 -7.88 -10.16 2.27
N ALA A 47 -8.86 -10.79 2.91
CA ALA A 47 -8.63 -11.90 3.84
C ALA A 47 -7.93 -13.08 3.14
N ASP A 48 -8.33 -13.38 1.90
CA ASP A 48 -7.64 -14.32 1.03
C ASP A 48 -6.52 -13.59 0.26
N VAL A 49 -5.27 -13.94 0.57
CA VAL A 49 -4.08 -13.34 -0.04
C VAL A 49 -4.07 -13.48 -1.57
N ARG A 50 -4.70 -14.53 -2.13
CA ARG A 50 -4.76 -14.78 -3.57
C ARG A 50 -5.67 -13.80 -4.32
N LYS A 51 -6.58 -13.14 -3.60
CA LYS A 51 -7.50 -12.13 -4.15
C LYS A 51 -6.96 -10.70 -4.02
N ARG A 52 -5.74 -10.52 -3.52
CA ARG A 52 -5.10 -9.21 -3.41
C ARG A 52 -4.53 -8.82 -4.77
N GLU A 53 -4.86 -7.62 -5.20
CA GLU A 53 -4.46 -7.07 -6.49
C GLU A 53 -3.32 -6.08 -6.31
N LEU A 54 -2.39 -6.01 -7.28
CA LEU A 54 -1.29 -5.06 -7.24
C LEU A 54 -1.83 -3.63 -7.41
N ILE A 55 -1.48 -2.75 -6.48
CA ILE A 55 -1.70 -1.30 -6.61
C ILE A 55 -0.47 -0.66 -7.26
N GLY A 56 0.73 -1.01 -6.81
CA GLY A 56 1.97 -0.51 -7.38
C GLY A 56 3.21 -0.77 -6.55
N TYR A 57 4.33 -0.20 -7.01
CA TYR A 57 5.62 -0.23 -6.34
C TYR A 57 6.13 1.20 -6.14
N TRP A 58 6.72 1.50 -5.00
CA TRP A 58 7.29 2.82 -4.69
C TRP A 58 8.66 2.74 -4.03
N GLY A 59 9.34 3.89 -3.95
CA GLY A 59 10.67 4.00 -3.37
C GLY A 59 10.67 4.06 -1.85
N SER A 60 9.55 4.46 -1.25
CA SER A 60 9.41 4.59 0.21
C SER A 60 8.02 4.15 0.71
N LEU A 61 7.94 3.83 2.01
CA LEU A 61 6.67 3.54 2.68
C LEU A 61 5.72 4.74 2.65
N ALA A 62 6.23 5.95 2.89
CA ALA A 62 5.44 7.17 2.89
C ALA A 62 4.77 7.42 1.54
N GLU A 63 5.55 7.28 0.46
CA GLU A 63 5.06 7.42 -0.92
C GLU A 63 4.02 6.35 -1.26
N ALA A 64 4.28 5.08 -0.92
CA ALA A 64 3.31 4.01 -1.11
C ALA A 64 2.00 4.26 -0.34
N THR A 65 2.10 4.73 0.90
CA THR A 65 0.94 5.03 1.76
C THR A 65 0.11 6.17 1.17
N GLN A 66 0.75 7.28 0.79
CA GLN A 66 0.08 8.42 0.16
C GLN A 66 -0.69 8.02 -1.11
N ASN A 67 -0.08 7.21 -1.97
CA ASN A 67 -0.72 6.76 -3.21
C ASN A 67 -1.87 5.78 -2.95
N VAL A 68 -1.73 4.88 -1.98
CA VAL A 68 -2.84 4.01 -1.55
C VAL A 68 -4.03 4.83 -1.08
N TYR A 69 -3.80 5.84 -0.23
CA TYR A 69 -4.86 6.75 0.23
C TYR A 69 -5.50 7.50 -0.93
N GLY A 70 -4.71 8.17 -1.77
CA GLY A 70 -5.23 8.96 -2.89
C GLY A 70 -6.03 8.13 -3.90
N LEU A 71 -5.62 6.88 -4.17
CA LEU A 71 -6.38 5.96 -5.03
C LEU A 71 -7.67 5.47 -4.38
N TYR A 72 -7.66 5.23 -3.06
CA TYR A 72 -8.84 4.82 -2.32
C TYR A 72 -9.88 5.96 -2.26
N GLU A 73 -9.45 7.18 -1.93
CA GLU A 73 -10.31 8.37 -1.84
C GLU A 73 -11.00 8.68 -3.18
N ARG A 74 -10.31 8.52 -4.31
CA ARG A 74 -10.90 8.70 -5.66
C ARG A 74 -12.02 7.70 -5.99
N LYS A 75 -12.07 6.56 -5.30
CA LYS A 75 -13.15 5.56 -5.45
C LYS A 75 -14.31 5.79 -4.48
N LEU A 76 -14.13 6.64 -3.47
CA LEU A 76 -15.18 6.93 -2.50
C LEU A 76 -16.22 7.87 -3.10
N PRO A 77 -17.50 7.71 -2.72
CA PRO A 77 -18.52 8.70 -3.07
C PRO A 77 -18.21 10.03 -2.36
N PRO A 78 -18.56 11.19 -2.96
CA PRO A 78 -18.24 12.51 -2.41
C PRO A 78 -18.72 12.72 -0.96
N GLN A 79 -19.83 12.10 -0.57
CA GLN A 79 -20.36 12.21 0.80
C GLN A 79 -19.43 11.59 1.86
N LYS A 80 -18.57 10.64 1.47
CA LYS A 80 -17.60 9.98 2.36
C LYS A 80 -16.27 10.74 2.46
N LEU A 81 -16.02 11.68 1.55
CA LEU A 81 -14.85 12.56 1.54
C LEU A 81 -15.05 13.81 2.41
N ALA A 82 -16.31 14.19 2.67
CA ALA A 82 -16.65 15.30 3.54
C ALA A 82 -16.30 14.95 5.01
N SER A 83 -15.16 15.44 5.49
CA SER A 83 -14.89 15.48 6.92
C SER A 83 -15.84 16.48 7.59
N SER A 84 -16.22 16.21 8.85
CA SER A 84 -17.09 17.09 9.64
C SER A 84 -16.51 18.51 9.67
N GLY A 85 -17.14 19.44 8.94
CA GLY A 85 -16.67 20.83 8.77
C GLY A 85 -16.23 21.18 7.34
N SER A 86 -17.20 21.50 6.48
CA SER A 86 -17.16 22.34 5.26
C SER A 86 -15.82 22.61 4.54
N THR A 87 -14.94 21.64 4.39
CA THR A 87 -13.78 21.71 3.49
C THR A 87 -13.68 20.40 2.73
N TRP A 88 -13.99 20.47 1.45
CA TRP A 88 -13.70 19.40 0.50
C TRP A 88 -12.19 19.13 0.56
N ARG A 89 -11.78 17.94 1.04
CA ARG A 89 -10.37 17.55 0.96
C ARG A 89 -10.11 17.08 -0.47
N GLU A 90 -9.17 17.73 -1.13
CA GLU A 90 -8.66 17.27 -2.40
C GLU A 90 -7.90 15.95 -2.19
N PRO A 91 -8.15 14.90 -3.00
CA PRO A 91 -7.44 13.63 -2.86
C PRO A 91 -5.93 13.85 -2.95
N LEU A 92 -5.17 13.12 -2.13
CA LEU A 92 -3.71 13.26 -2.10
C LEU A 92 -3.11 13.12 -3.52
N PRO A 93 -2.09 13.94 -3.88
CA PRO A 93 -1.45 13.85 -5.18
C PRO A 93 -0.81 12.47 -5.34
N LEU A 94 -0.99 11.86 -6.52
CA LEU A 94 -0.42 10.57 -6.84
C LEU A 94 0.98 10.75 -7.44
N THR A 95 1.91 9.89 -7.05
CA THR A 95 3.23 9.80 -7.66
C THR A 95 3.29 8.64 -8.64
N LYS A 96 4.15 8.74 -9.65
CA LYS A 96 4.32 7.67 -10.64
C LYS A 96 4.90 6.42 -9.95
N PRO A 97 4.24 5.25 -10.06
CA PRO A 97 4.80 4.01 -9.55
C PRO A 97 6.16 3.71 -10.18
N LYS A 98 7.06 3.12 -9.39
CA LYS A 98 8.27 2.50 -9.91
C LYS A 98 7.89 1.38 -10.87
N ALA A 99 8.72 1.21 -11.90
CA ALA A 99 8.61 0.04 -12.75
C ALA A 99 8.66 -1.23 -11.88
N PRO A 100 7.85 -2.26 -12.20
CA PRO A 100 7.96 -3.53 -11.54
C PRO A 100 9.39 -4.06 -11.70
N PRO A 101 9.91 -4.79 -10.70
CA PRO A 101 11.20 -5.46 -10.82
C PRO A 101 11.22 -6.32 -12.09
N ALA A 102 12.26 -6.18 -12.91
CA ALA A 102 12.54 -7.16 -13.96
C ALA A 102 12.88 -8.50 -13.28
N GLY A 103 12.16 -9.55 -13.69
CA GLY A 103 12.37 -10.92 -13.21
C GLY A 103 13.65 -11.54 -13.75
#